data_AF-A0A2N3BQF2-F1
#
_entry.id   AF-A0A2N3BQF2-F1
#
_cell.length_a   1.000
_cell.length_b   1.000
_cell.length_c   1.000
_cell.angle_alpha   90.00
_cell.angle_beta   90.00
_cell.angle_gamma   90.00
#
_symmetry.space_group_name_H-M   'P 1'
#
loop_
_entity.id
_entity.type
_entity.pdbx_description
1 polymer ?
#
loop_
_entity_poly.entity_id
_entity_poly.type
_entity_poly.pdbx_seq_one_letter_code
_entity_poly.pdbx_strand_id
1 'polypeptide(L)' 'MSGLVLKLAPRERVLINGAVIENGDKRSRLAIMTPGAHILRLRDAIHPEEVNTPVRRVC' A
#
# COMPACT_ATOMS: atom_id res chain seq x y z
N MET A 1 -0.72 21.11 6.20
CA MET A 1 -1.66 20.19 5.51
C MET A 1 -0.93 19.42 4.42
N SER A 2 -0.05 18.49 4.80
CA SER A 2 0.71 17.66 3.85
C SER A 2 0.50 16.20 4.23
N GLY A 3 -0.59 15.62 3.76
CA GLY A 3 -0.86 14.19 3.89
C GLY A 3 -0.62 13.46 2.56
N LEU A 4 -0.33 12.17 2.60
CA LEU A 4 -0.21 11.35 1.40
C LEU A 4 -1.61 10.99 0.90
N VAL A 5 -1.87 11.18 -0.40
CA VAL A 5 -3.15 10.81 -1.02
C VAL A 5 -2.95 9.64 -1.99
N LEU A 6 -3.63 8.54 -1.71
CA LEU A 6 -3.65 7.34 -2.55
C LEU A 6 -4.94 7.29 -3.36
N LYS A 7 -4.82 6.92 -4.63
CA LYS A 7 -5.95 6.53 -5.48
C LYS A 7 -5.99 5.00 -5.53
N LEU A 8 -7.08 4.42 -5.04
CA LEU A 8 -7.28 2.97 -5.00
C LEU A 8 -8.29 2.55 -6.06
N ALA A 9 -7.92 1.57 -6.89
CA ALA A 9 -8.83 0.90 -7.80
C ALA A 9 -9.87 0.06 -7.02
N PRO A 10 -11.00 -0.33 -7.63
CA PRO A 10 -11.91 -1.29 -7.01
C PRO A 10 -11.17 -2.54 -6.54
N ARG A 11 -11.47 -3.01 -5.33
CA ARG A 11 -10.86 -4.20 -4.72
C ARG A 11 -9.33 -4.14 -4.53
N GLU A 12 -8.70 -2.98 -4.74
CA GLU A 12 -7.28 -2.81 -4.46
C GLU A 12 -7.03 -2.84 -2.95
N ARG A 13 -5.94 -3.50 -2.54
CA ARG A 13 -5.57 -3.68 -1.14
C ARG A 13 -4.25 -2.98 -0.82
N VAL A 14 -4.24 -2.27 0.30
CA VAL A 14 -3.04 -1.62 0.86
C VAL A 14 -2.87 -1.99 2.33
N LEU A 15 -1.63 -2.22 2.73
CA LEU A 15 -1.22 -2.36 4.12
C LEU A 15 -0.80 -0.99 4.64
N ILE A 16 -1.34 -0.55 5.77
CA ILE A 16 -1.00 0.71 6.45
C ILE A 16 -0.70 0.39 7.91
N ASN A 17 0.55 0.56 8.35
CA ASN A 17 1.00 0.29 9.73
C ASN A 17 0.55 -1.09 10.28
N GLY A 18 0.45 -2.11 9.41
CA GLY A 18 -0.01 -3.45 9.78
C GLY A 18 -1.50 -3.73 9.61
N ALA A 19 -2.32 -2.73 9.28
CA ALA A 19 -3.74 -2.91 8.94
C ALA A 19 -3.92 -3.05 7.42
N VAL A 20 -4.69 -4.05 6.98
CA VAL A 20 -5.05 -4.22 5.56
C VAL A 20 -6.34 -3.48 5.26
N ILE A 21 -6.29 -2.57 4.29
CA ILE A 21 -7.43 -1.80 3.80
C ILE A 21 -7.74 -2.27 2.38
N GLU A 22 -8.96 -2.78 2.17
CA GLU A 22 -9.50 -3.09 0.85
C GLU A 22 -10.45 -1.98 0.40
N ASN A 23 -10.29 -1.52 -0.82
CA ASN A 23 -11.26 -0.61 -1.43
C ASN A 23 -12.50 -1.37 -1.93
N GLY A 24 -13.67 -0.76 -1.79
CA GLY A 24 -14.93 -1.32 -2.29
C GLY A 24 -15.04 -1.37 -3.81
N ASP A 25 -16.25 -1.49 -4.33
CA ASP A 25 -16.49 -1.72 -5.77
C ASP A 25 -16.23 -0.49 -6.67
N LYS A 26 -15.99 0.68 -6.08
CA LYS A 26 -15.73 1.92 -6.81
C LYS A 26 -14.36 2.48 -6.47
N ARG A 27 -13.75 3.18 -7.42
CA ARG A 27 -12.48 3.89 -7.21
C ARG A 27 -12.65 4.95 -6.11
N SER A 28 -11.72 5.00 -5.16
CA SER A 28 -11.76 5.96 -4.06
C SER A 28 -10.41 6.64 -3.86
N ARG A 29 -10.42 7.77 -3.15
CA ARG A 29 -9.20 8.45 -2.68
C ARG A 29 -9.11 8.24 -1.18
N LEU A 30 -7.97 7.74 -0.71
CA LEU A 30 -7.65 7.62 0.70
C LEU A 30 -6.56 8.62 1.04
N ALA A 31 -6.78 9.46 2.06
CA ALA A 31 -5.82 10.47 2.47
C ALA A 31 -5.26 10.13 3.85
N ILE A 32 -3.96 9.90 3.93
CA ILE A 32 -3.26 9.60 5.18
C ILE A 32 -2.68 10.91 5.72
N MET A 33 -3.22 11.35 6.86
CA MET A 33 -2.77 12.58 7.52
C MET A 33 -1.59 12.33 8.48
N THR A 34 -1.39 11.09 8.91
CA THR A 34 -0.33 10.69 9.82
C THR A 34 1.03 10.74 9.13
N PRO A 35 1.97 11.59 9.59
CA PRO A 35 3.33 11.61 9.05
C PRO A 35 4.05 10.28 9.35
N GLY A 36 4.91 9.84 8.43
CA GLY A 36 5.73 8.64 8.61
C GLY A 36 4.97 7.32 8.58
N ALA A 37 3.70 7.31 8.15
CA ALA A 37 2.94 6.06 7.97
C ALA A 37 3.62 5.15 6.94
N HIS A 38 3.83 3.88 7.31
CA HIS A 38 4.38 2.86 6.42
C HIS A 38 3.25 2.25 5.58
N ILE A 39 3.41 2.30 4.26
CA ILE A 39 2.37 1.90 3.31
C ILE A 39 2.95 0.95 2.28
N LEU A 40 2.28 -0.18 2.07
CA LEU A 40 2.62 -1.16 1.03
C LEU A 40 1.36 -1.50 0.24
N ARG A 41 1.40 -1.38 -1.09
CA ARG A 41 0.33 -1.94 -1.92
C ARG A 41 0.56 -3.44 -2.02
N LEU A 42 -0.46 -4.24 -1.74
CA LEU A 42 -0.28 -5.70 -1.73
C LEU A 42 0.06 -6.26 -3.11
N ARG A 43 -0.27 -5.55 -4.20
CA ARG A 43 0.14 -5.92 -5.56
C ARG A 43 1.63 -5.72 -5.84
N ASP A 44 2.26 -4.78 -5.12
CA ASP A 44 3.68 -4.46 -5.26
C ASP A 44 4.49 -5.26 -4.22
N ALA A 45 3.81 -5.93 -3.27
CA ALA A 45 4.44 -6.77 -2.29
C ALA A 45 5.08 -8.00 -2.94
N ILE A 46 6.37 -8.20 -2.65
CA ILE A 46 7.12 -9.35 -3.13
C ILE A 46 6.95 -10.47 -2.10
N HIS A 47 6.56 -11.66 -2.56
CA HIS A 47 6.41 -12.80 -1.65
C HIS A 47 7.78 -13.21 -1.11
N PRO A 48 7.94 -13.55 0.19
CA PRO A 48 9.25 -13.87 0.79
C PRO A 48 10.10 -14.89 0.02
N GLU A 49 9.49 -15.89 -0.61
CA GLU A 49 10.18 -16.87 -1.47
C GLU A 49 10.70 -16.30 -2.81
N GLU A 50 10.17 -15.17 -3.26
CA GLU A 50 10.55 -14.48 -4.51
C GLU A 50 11.60 -13.37 -4.29
N VAL A 51 11.99 -13.13 -3.03
CA VAL A 51 13.01 -12.16 -2.61
C VAL A 51 14.43 -12.73 -2.79
N ASN A 52 14.72 -13.15 -4.01
CA ASN A 52 15.97 -13.82 -4.38
C ASN A 52 17.12 -12.86 -4.74
N THR A 53 16.87 -11.54 -4.80
CA THR A 53 17.90 -10.53 -5.10
C THR A 53 17.80 -9.31 -4.18
N PRO A 54 18.93 -8.62 -3.86
CA PRO A 54 18.94 -7.44 -3.00
C PRO A 54 18.04 -6.31 -3.50
N VAL A 55 17.91 -6.14 -4.82
CA VAL A 55 17.06 -5.12 -5.45
C VAL A 55 15.57 -5.37 -5.15
N ARG A 56 15.15 -6.63 -4.99
CA ARG A 56 13.78 -7.04 -4.66
C ARG A 56 13.43 -6.95 -3.16
N ARG A 57 14.34 -6.45 -2.31
CA ARG A 57 14.08 -6.26 -0.86
C ARG A 57 13.59 -4.86 -0.50
N VAL A 58 13.69 -3.92 -1.43
CA VAL A 58 13.63 -2.48 -1.14
C VAL A 58 12.43 -1.78 -1.81
N CYS A 59 11.74 -2.45 -2.73
CA CYS A 59 10.62 -1.89 -3.49
C CYS A 59 9.25 -2.30 -2.93
#